data_AF-X1S8X9-F1
#
_entry.id   AF-X1S8X9-F1
#
_cell.length_a   1.000
_cell.length_b   1.000
_cell.length_c   1.000
_cell.angle_alpha   90.00
_cell.angle_beta   90.00
_cell.angle_gamma   90.00
#
_symmetry.space_group_name_H-M   'P 1'
#
loop_
_entity.id
_entity.type
_entity.pdbx_description
1 polymer ?
#
loop_
_entity_poly.entity_id
_entity_poly.type
_entity_poly.pdbx_seq_one_letter_code
_entity_poly.pdbx_strand_id
1 'polypeptide(L)'
;SLDLGILPVLYGDVILDKESNFSIISGDRIILELCKNLKKYSISKVIFAIEKDGIFIESIENDKQIIKLASEISLEELDKIKLADLGNKIDVTGSIRGKLHAIKEICRLNIPVQVINGLTNSNIFKALNNQKLICTSINGIYDEKRLSEIYMRKIEHLKIPIISNVQHIKNYFDDIKLIHHSLPEVELDDIDISTMFFNKKISAPICISAITGGHPISKAINRILAKAAEEENIIMSVGSQRIGLEDPSTIESFKIVREVAPNIPVIGNIGIGQINSSTFKKEDFIECIEMVKADVMAIHFNALHELVQSNGNISLVHQWL
;
A
#
# COMPACT_ATOMS: atom_id res chain seq x y z
N SER A 1 21.94 -10.54 -17.54
CA SER A 1 20.88 -9.51 -17.67
C SER A 1 20.04 -9.44 -16.39
N LEU A 2 19.58 -10.59 -15.87
CA LEU A 2 18.98 -10.68 -14.52
C LEU A 2 19.92 -10.17 -13.41
N ASP A 3 21.23 -10.37 -13.55
CA ASP A 3 22.24 -9.84 -12.60
C ASP A 3 22.30 -8.30 -12.56
N LEU A 4 21.80 -7.65 -13.61
CA LEU A 4 21.64 -6.19 -13.71
C LEU A 4 20.22 -5.73 -13.32
N GLY A 5 19.36 -6.66 -12.87
CA GLY A 5 17.96 -6.38 -12.54
C GLY A 5 17.08 -6.07 -13.75
N ILE A 6 17.53 -6.38 -14.98
CA ILE A 6 16.84 -6.00 -16.22
C ILE A 6 16.66 -7.23 -17.11
N LEU A 7 15.44 -7.44 -17.63
CA LEU A 7 15.14 -8.49 -18.58
C LEU A 7 14.71 -7.90 -19.93
N PRO A 8 15.60 -7.82 -20.94
CA PRO A 8 15.23 -7.33 -22.27
C PRO A 8 14.44 -8.40 -23.03
N VAL A 9 13.32 -8.00 -23.64
CA VAL A 9 12.54 -8.81 -24.59
C VAL A 9 12.53 -8.07 -25.92
N LEU A 10 13.30 -8.56 -26.90
CA LEU A 10 13.58 -7.82 -28.13
C LEU A 10 12.74 -8.27 -29.33
N TYR A 11 12.35 -9.54 -29.38
CA TYR A 11 11.60 -10.13 -30.48
C TYR A 11 10.59 -11.15 -29.97
N GLY A 12 9.59 -11.45 -30.81
CA GLY A 12 8.72 -12.59 -30.61
C GLY A 12 9.42 -13.90 -30.92
N ASP A 13 8.83 -15.02 -30.50
CA ASP A 13 9.41 -16.34 -30.69
C ASP A 13 8.46 -17.26 -31.46
N VAL A 14 8.98 -18.35 -32.01
CA VAL A 14 8.19 -19.39 -32.66
C VAL A 14 7.79 -20.42 -31.60
N ILE A 15 6.49 -20.69 -31.50
CA ILE A 15 5.92 -21.69 -30.61
C ILE A 15 5.15 -22.74 -31.41
N LEU A 16 5.10 -23.95 -30.89
CA LEU A 16 4.16 -24.97 -31.35
C LEU A 16 2.83 -24.78 -30.63
N ASP A 17 1.74 -24.69 -31.39
CA ASP A 17 0.41 -24.65 -30.82
C ASP A 17 -0.06 -26.06 -30.40
N LYS A 18 -1.26 -26.13 -29.80
CA LYS A 18 -1.84 -27.40 -29.30
C LYS A 18 -2.16 -28.39 -30.42
N GLU A 19 -2.17 -27.96 -31.68
CA GLU A 19 -2.40 -28.78 -32.86
C GLU A 19 -1.08 -29.14 -33.58
N SER A 20 0.06 -28.84 -32.97
CA SER A 20 1.41 -29.03 -33.53
C SER A 20 1.70 -28.20 -34.79
N ASN A 21 0.99 -27.08 -34.98
CA ASN A 21 1.34 -26.09 -36.01
C ASN A 21 2.31 -25.05 -35.44
N PHE A 22 3.11 -24.44 -36.33
CA PHE A 22 3.98 -23.32 -35.96
C PHE A 22 3.19 -22.02 -35.88
N SER A 23 3.32 -21.32 -34.75
CA SER A 23 2.73 -20.00 -34.51
C SER A 23 3.80 -19.03 -33.97
N ILE A 24 3.63 -17.73 -34.22
CA ILE A 24 4.53 -16.70 -33.68
C ILE A 24 3.88 -16.05 -32.46
N ILE A 25 4.57 -16.06 -31.32
CA ILE A 25 4.20 -15.28 -30.14
C ILE A 25 4.95 -13.96 -30.13
N SER A 26 4.24 -12.84 -30.15
CA SER A 26 4.84 -11.51 -30.09
C SER A 26 5.60 -11.27 -28.78
N GLY A 27 6.66 -10.46 -28.80
CA GLY A 27 7.37 -10.02 -27.58
C GLY A 27 6.44 -9.42 -26.52
N ASP A 28 5.42 -8.68 -26.94
CA ASP A 28 4.39 -8.11 -26.05
C ASP A 28 3.60 -9.18 -25.27
N ARG A 29 3.39 -10.36 -25.85
CA ARG A 29 2.74 -11.50 -25.17
C ARG A 29 3.73 -12.24 -24.28
N ILE A 30 4.99 -12.36 -24.70
CA ILE A 30 6.06 -12.96 -23.89
C ILE A 30 6.20 -12.16 -22.59
N ILE A 31 6.30 -10.83 -22.65
CA ILE A 31 6.44 -10.00 -21.44
C ILE A 31 5.23 -10.11 -20.51
N LEU A 32 4.02 -10.17 -21.06
CA LEU A 32 2.80 -10.39 -20.28
C LEU A 32 2.86 -11.74 -19.53
N GLU A 33 3.24 -12.82 -20.21
CA GLU A 33 3.29 -14.14 -19.62
C GLU A 33 4.42 -14.25 -18.58
N LEU A 34 5.56 -13.60 -18.82
CA LEU A 34 6.63 -13.46 -17.83
C LEU A 34 6.13 -12.73 -16.58
N CYS A 35 5.39 -11.63 -16.74
CA CYS A 35 4.80 -10.90 -15.61
C CYS A 35 3.82 -11.77 -14.79
N LYS A 36 3.04 -12.63 -15.43
CA LYS A 36 2.10 -13.55 -14.76
C LYS A 36 2.81 -14.65 -13.95
N ASN A 37 3.96 -15.12 -14.44
CA ASN A 37 4.60 -16.33 -13.92
C ASN A 37 5.85 -16.08 -13.08
N LEU A 38 6.51 -14.92 -13.19
CA LEU A 38 7.69 -14.56 -12.40
C LEU A 38 7.36 -14.11 -10.97
N LYS A 39 6.47 -14.84 -10.27
CA LYS A 39 5.99 -14.51 -8.92
C LYS A 39 7.07 -14.43 -7.84
N LYS A 40 8.24 -15.01 -8.09
CA LYS A 40 9.40 -14.99 -7.18
C LYS A 40 10.12 -13.62 -7.16
N TYR A 41 9.91 -12.80 -8.18
CA TYR A 41 10.61 -11.52 -8.35
C TYR A 41 9.60 -10.37 -8.27
N SER A 42 9.98 -9.29 -7.60
CA SER A 42 9.21 -8.04 -7.63
C SER A 42 9.56 -7.27 -8.91
N ILE A 43 8.60 -7.15 -9.81
CA ILE A 43 8.77 -6.41 -11.07
C ILE A 43 8.45 -4.94 -10.80
N SER A 44 9.47 -4.09 -10.83
CA SER A 44 9.32 -2.66 -10.51
C SER A 44 8.53 -1.90 -11.57
N LYS A 45 8.73 -2.22 -12.85
CA LYS A 45 7.98 -1.71 -14.00
C LYS A 45 8.29 -2.46 -15.29
N VAL A 46 7.43 -2.29 -16.28
CA VAL A 46 7.66 -2.75 -17.66
C VAL A 46 7.76 -1.54 -18.58
N ILE A 47 8.77 -1.53 -19.45
CA ILE A 47 8.99 -0.46 -20.43
C ILE A 47 8.67 -0.99 -21.83
N PHE A 48 7.67 -0.41 -22.48
CA PHE A 48 7.40 -0.64 -23.90
C PHE A 48 8.11 0.42 -24.73
N ALA A 49 9.11 0.00 -25.49
CA ALA A 49 9.74 0.84 -26.51
C ALA A 49 8.93 0.77 -27.81
N ILE A 50 8.46 1.94 -28.29
CA ILE A 50 7.74 2.11 -29.55
C ILE A 50 8.39 3.20 -30.41
N GLU A 51 7.89 3.44 -31.61
CA GLU A 51 8.43 4.47 -32.52
C GLU A 51 7.86 5.89 -32.28
N LYS A 52 7.08 6.07 -31.21
CA LYS A 52 6.41 7.31 -30.83
C LYS A 52 6.71 7.67 -29.38
N ASP A 53 6.56 8.95 -29.04
CA ASP A 53 6.86 9.48 -27.70
C ASP A 53 5.94 8.96 -26.60
N GLY A 54 4.84 8.29 -26.95
CA GLY A 54 3.94 7.61 -26.01
C GLY A 54 2.60 7.32 -26.67
N ILE A 55 1.57 7.18 -25.86
CA ILE A 55 0.18 7.05 -26.29
C ILE A 55 -0.40 8.45 -26.48
N PHE A 56 -0.95 8.70 -27.66
CA PHE A 56 -1.65 9.93 -27.98
C PHE A 56 -3.15 9.70 -27.85
N ILE A 57 -3.84 10.65 -27.23
CA ILE A 57 -5.29 10.64 -27.04
C ILE A 57 -5.91 11.87 -27.71
N GLU A 58 -7.13 11.70 -28.21
CA GLU A 58 -7.93 12.80 -28.73
C GLU A 58 -8.62 13.54 -27.58
N SER A 59 -8.60 14.87 -27.65
CA SER A 59 -9.30 15.76 -26.71
C SER A 59 -9.92 16.93 -27.46
N ILE A 60 -11.02 17.45 -26.93
CA ILE A 60 -11.73 18.59 -27.52
C ILE A 60 -11.33 19.84 -26.72
N GLU A 61 -10.70 20.81 -27.38
CA GLU A 61 -10.41 22.13 -26.81
C GLU A 61 -10.90 23.20 -27.80
N ASN A 62 -11.68 24.17 -27.30
CA ASN A 62 -12.24 25.26 -28.12
C ASN A 62 -12.98 24.79 -29.39
N ASP A 63 -13.85 23.79 -29.27
CA ASP A 63 -14.60 23.15 -30.36
C ASP A 63 -13.72 22.59 -31.50
N LYS A 64 -12.43 22.35 -31.24
CA LYS A 64 -11.50 21.69 -32.16
C LYS A 64 -10.96 20.41 -31.55
N GLN A 65 -10.89 19.37 -32.37
CA GLN A 65 -10.28 18.09 -32.01
C GLN A 65 -8.76 18.23 -32.05
N ILE A 66 -8.11 18.00 -30.90
CA ILE A 66 -6.66 18.08 -30.72
C ILE A 66 -6.14 16.73 -30.25
N ILE A 67 -5.02 16.29 -30.82
CA ILE A 67 -4.30 15.09 -30.41
C ILE A 67 -3.19 15.53 -29.45
N LYS A 68 -3.21 14.99 -28.23
CA LYS A 68 -2.18 15.28 -27.21
C LYS A 68 -1.54 14.01 -26.71
N LEU A 69 -0.27 14.11 -26.35
CA LEU A 69 0.42 13.05 -25.62
C LEU A 69 -0.24 12.91 -24.25
N ALA A 70 -0.65 11.70 -23.91
CA ALA A 70 -1.12 11.41 -22.58
C ALA A 70 0.07 11.06 -21.70
N SER A 71 0.60 12.04 -20.95
CA SER A 71 1.79 11.85 -20.13
C SER A 71 1.56 10.85 -19.00
N GLU A 72 0.35 10.85 -18.43
CA GLU A 72 -0.13 9.91 -17.43
C GLU A 72 -1.54 9.44 -17.81
N ILE A 73 -1.81 8.14 -17.68
CA ILE A 73 -3.12 7.54 -17.95
C ILE A 73 -3.43 6.52 -16.85
N SER A 74 -4.63 6.60 -16.27
CA SER A 74 -5.14 5.55 -15.38
C SER A 74 -5.63 4.33 -16.16
N LEU A 75 -5.70 3.15 -15.52
CA LEU A 75 -6.24 1.95 -16.17
C LEU A 75 -7.68 2.15 -16.67
N GLU A 76 -8.50 2.92 -15.94
CA GLU A 76 -9.88 3.22 -16.31
C GLU A 76 -9.98 4.11 -17.56
N GLU A 77 -9.11 5.11 -17.67
CA GLU A 77 -9.01 5.94 -18.87
C GLU A 77 -8.51 5.12 -20.05
N LEU A 78 -7.51 4.27 -19.83
CA LEU A 78 -6.99 3.35 -20.85
C LEU A 78 -8.06 2.36 -21.35
N ASP A 79 -9.00 1.96 -20.48
CA ASP A 79 -10.15 1.13 -20.86
C ASP A 79 -11.23 1.88 -21.64
N LYS A 80 -11.34 3.19 -21.45
CA LYS A 80 -12.27 4.06 -22.19
C LYS A 80 -11.74 4.49 -23.56
N ILE A 81 -10.43 4.43 -23.81
CA ILE A 81 -9.85 4.75 -25.13
C ILE A 81 -10.41 3.77 -26.16
N LYS A 82 -11.25 4.26 -27.08
CA LYS A 82 -11.76 3.47 -28.20
C LYS A 82 -10.63 3.24 -29.20
N LEU A 83 -10.42 1.98 -29.57
CA LEU A 83 -9.45 1.58 -30.60
C LEU A 83 -9.73 2.21 -31.97
N ALA A 84 -10.97 2.63 -32.24
CA ALA A 84 -11.38 3.28 -33.48
C ALA A 84 -10.81 4.71 -33.63
N ASP A 85 -10.61 5.45 -32.52
CA ASP A 85 -10.12 6.84 -32.54
C ASP A 85 -8.61 6.91 -32.79
N LEU A 86 -7.88 5.81 -32.52
CA LEU A 86 -6.45 5.67 -32.85
C LEU A 86 -6.22 5.39 -34.35
N GLY A 87 -7.28 5.13 -35.12
CA GLY A 87 -7.19 4.68 -36.51
C GLY A 87 -6.91 5.76 -37.55
N ASN A 88 -7.05 7.05 -37.21
CA ASN A 88 -6.97 8.11 -38.22
C ASN A 88 -5.57 8.64 -38.51
N LYS A 89 -4.52 8.19 -37.80
CA LYS A 89 -3.12 8.60 -38.08
C LYS A 89 -2.03 7.66 -37.57
N ILE A 90 -2.40 6.48 -37.08
CA ILE A 90 -1.47 5.46 -36.61
C ILE A 90 -1.73 4.22 -37.47
N ASP A 91 -0.68 3.70 -38.07
CA ASP A 91 -0.68 2.48 -38.87
C ASP A 91 -1.33 1.31 -38.11
N VAL A 92 -2.63 1.06 -38.33
CA VAL A 92 -3.42 0.04 -37.62
C VAL A 92 -3.17 -1.33 -38.26
N THR A 93 -1.98 -1.85 -38.03
CA THR A 93 -1.77 -3.30 -38.09
C THR A 93 -2.31 -3.93 -36.79
N GLY A 94 -2.63 -5.23 -36.82
CA GLY A 94 -3.04 -5.98 -35.61
C GLY A 94 -2.05 -5.92 -34.44
N SER A 95 -0.85 -5.37 -34.67
CA SER A 95 0.23 -5.17 -33.70
C SER A 95 -0.15 -4.22 -32.55
N ILE A 96 -0.78 -3.06 -32.83
CA ILE A 96 -1.04 -2.06 -31.77
C ILE A 96 -2.14 -2.50 -30.79
N ARG A 97 -3.13 -3.25 -31.29
CA ARG A 97 -4.20 -3.83 -30.47
C ARG A 97 -3.64 -4.87 -29.50
N GLY A 98 -2.72 -5.73 -29.98
CA GLY A 98 -2.02 -6.70 -29.15
C GLY A 98 -1.19 -6.03 -28.04
N LYS A 99 -0.49 -4.95 -28.39
CA LYS A 99 0.33 -4.17 -27.46
C LYS A 99 -0.52 -3.49 -26.37
N LEU A 100 -1.57 -2.77 -26.75
CA LEU A 100 -2.49 -2.14 -25.78
C LEU A 100 -3.16 -3.17 -24.88
N HIS A 101 -3.54 -4.34 -25.41
CA HIS A 101 -4.06 -5.43 -24.60
C HIS A 101 -3.02 -5.93 -23.59
N ALA A 102 -1.78 -6.17 -24.01
CA ALA A 102 -0.71 -6.60 -23.12
C ALA A 102 -0.43 -5.56 -22.02
N ILE A 103 -0.37 -4.28 -22.38
CA ILE A 103 -0.22 -3.16 -21.43
C ILE A 103 -1.33 -3.19 -20.38
N LYS A 104 -2.60 -3.25 -20.81
CA LYS A 104 -3.76 -3.31 -19.90
C LYS A 104 -3.66 -4.48 -18.93
N GLU A 105 -3.35 -5.67 -19.44
CA GLU A 105 -3.24 -6.87 -18.63
C GLU A 105 -2.06 -6.80 -17.65
N ILE A 106 -0.92 -6.22 -18.04
CA ILE A 106 0.23 -6.00 -17.14
C ILE A 106 -0.15 -5.01 -16.03
N CYS A 107 -0.82 -3.91 -16.37
CA CYS A 107 -1.33 -2.97 -15.38
C CYS A 107 -2.35 -3.62 -14.42
N ARG A 108 -3.18 -4.57 -14.89
CA ARG A 108 -4.08 -5.36 -14.05
C ARG A 108 -3.36 -6.30 -13.07
N LEU A 109 -2.13 -6.73 -13.40
CA LEU A 109 -1.25 -7.45 -12.48
C LEU A 109 -0.54 -6.52 -11.49
N ASN A 110 -0.92 -5.24 -11.47
CA ASN A 110 -0.34 -4.23 -10.62
C ASN A 110 1.13 -3.89 -10.92
N ILE A 111 1.52 -3.96 -12.18
CA ILE A 111 2.87 -3.62 -12.60
C ILE A 111 2.81 -2.30 -13.38
N PRO A 112 3.54 -1.25 -12.95
CA PRO A 112 3.60 0.00 -13.69
C PRO A 112 4.15 -0.22 -15.10
N VAL A 113 3.55 0.45 -16.08
CA VAL A 113 3.98 0.40 -17.48
C VAL A 113 4.39 1.78 -17.97
N GLN A 114 5.53 1.86 -18.65
CA GLN A 114 5.99 3.08 -19.28
C GLN A 114 6.12 2.86 -20.80
N VAL A 115 5.45 3.68 -21.60
CA VAL A 115 5.52 3.65 -23.06
C VAL A 115 6.40 4.80 -23.53
N ILE A 116 7.50 4.48 -24.23
CA ILE A 116 8.55 5.42 -24.59
C ILE A 116 8.90 5.33 -26.08
N ASN A 117 9.47 6.41 -26.62
CA ASN A 117 10.11 6.35 -27.93
C ASN A 117 11.47 5.65 -27.84
N GLY A 118 11.56 4.43 -28.35
CA GLY A 118 12.78 3.62 -28.40
C GLY A 118 13.81 4.09 -29.42
N LEU A 119 13.41 4.89 -30.40
CA LEU A 119 14.30 5.43 -31.43
C LEU A 119 15.01 6.72 -30.96
N THR A 120 14.55 7.33 -29.86
CA THR A 120 15.16 8.54 -29.32
C THR A 120 16.33 8.18 -28.41
N ASN A 121 17.49 8.79 -28.70
CA ASN A 121 18.71 8.58 -27.93
C ASN A 121 18.50 8.80 -26.44
N SER A 122 19.04 7.89 -25.64
CA SER A 122 18.99 7.89 -24.17
C SER A 122 17.61 7.65 -23.55
N ASN A 123 16.51 7.53 -24.29
CA ASN A 123 15.19 7.33 -23.66
C ASN A 123 15.09 6.01 -22.90
N ILE A 124 15.63 4.91 -23.43
CA ILE A 124 15.68 3.62 -22.73
C ILE A 124 16.49 3.76 -21.44
N PHE A 125 17.64 4.43 -21.48
CA PHE A 125 18.49 4.65 -20.31
C PHE A 125 17.81 5.54 -19.26
N LYS A 126 17.17 6.63 -19.69
CA LYS A 126 16.41 7.53 -18.81
C LYS A 126 15.24 6.79 -18.16
N ALA A 127 14.52 5.99 -18.93
CA ALA A 127 13.44 5.16 -18.43
C ALA A 127 13.97 4.17 -17.39
N LEU A 128 15.01 3.38 -17.69
CA LEU A 128 15.59 2.43 -16.72
C LEU A 128 16.03 3.08 -15.41
N ASN A 129 16.55 4.31 -15.44
CA ASN A 129 17.01 5.05 -14.26
C ASN A 129 15.95 5.96 -13.60
N ASN A 130 14.68 5.87 -13.99
CA ASN A 130 13.59 6.74 -13.48
C ASN A 130 13.87 8.25 -13.64
N GLN A 131 14.58 8.65 -14.69
CA GLN A 131 14.82 10.05 -15.02
C GLN A 131 13.64 10.62 -15.80
N LYS A 132 13.45 11.95 -15.72
CA LYS A 132 12.40 12.64 -16.47
C LYS A 132 12.61 12.46 -17.99
N LEU A 133 11.59 11.97 -18.67
CA LEU A 133 11.54 11.89 -20.13
C LEU A 133 10.11 12.12 -20.64
N ILE A 134 9.99 12.36 -21.96
CA ILE A 134 8.70 12.39 -22.64
C ILE A 134 8.27 10.94 -22.85
N CYS A 135 7.17 10.55 -22.21
CA CYS A 135 6.61 9.20 -22.23
C CYS A 135 5.13 9.24 -21.87
N THR A 136 4.46 8.11 -22.02
CA THR A 136 3.21 7.81 -21.32
C THR A 136 3.49 6.86 -20.17
N SER A 137 3.16 7.29 -18.95
CA SER A 137 3.18 6.44 -17.76
C SER A 137 1.77 5.92 -17.47
N ILE A 138 1.66 4.62 -17.24
CA ILE A 138 0.41 3.94 -16.95
C ILE A 138 0.62 3.15 -15.67
N ASN A 139 -0.02 3.62 -14.60
CA ASN A 139 0.06 2.96 -13.32
C ASN A 139 -0.85 1.72 -13.33
N GLY A 140 -0.45 0.67 -12.60
CA GLY A 140 -1.27 -0.53 -12.42
C GLY A 140 -2.55 -0.25 -11.61
N ILE A 141 -3.27 -1.30 -11.21
CA ILE A 141 -4.41 -1.19 -10.27
C ILE A 141 -4.01 -0.55 -8.92
N TYR A 142 -2.71 -0.37 -8.64
CA TYR A 142 -2.21 0.53 -7.60
C TYR A 142 -2.44 1.98 -7.99
N ASP A 143 -3.58 2.45 -7.51
CA ASP A 143 -4.00 3.82 -7.51
C ASP A 143 -3.07 4.68 -6.62
N GLU A 144 -2.13 5.39 -7.24
CA GLU A 144 -1.29 6.41 -6.57
C GLU A 144 -2.15 7.45 -5.84
N LYS A 145 -3.39 7.67 -6.28
CA LYS A 145 -4.36 8.54 -5.61
C LYS A 145 -4.79 7.93 -4.27
N ARG A 146 -5.10 6.64 -4.22
CA ARG A 146 -5.44 5.94 -2.97
C ARG A 146 -4.27 5.86 -2.00
N LEU A 147 -3.05 5.63 -2.49
CA LEU A 147 -1.84 5.65 -1.65
C LEU A 147 -1.58 7.05 -1.08
N SER A 148 -1.63 8.09 -1.91
CA SER A 148 -1.51 9.48 -1.44
C SER A 148 -2.65 9.86 -0.49
N GLU A 149 -3.87 9.41 -0.70
CA GLU A 149 -5.00 9.60 0.22
C GLU A 149 -4.78 8.87 1.56
N ILE A 150 -4.38 7.59 1.57
CA ILE A 150 -4.10 6.86 2.82
C ILE A 150 -2.93 7.50 3.57
N TYR A 151 -1.90 7.91 2.84
CA TYR A 151 -0.72 8.59 3.38
C TYR A 151 -1.09 9.95 4.00
N MET A 152 -1.86 10.77 3.30
CA MET A 152 -2.34 12.06 3.81
C MET A 152 -3.29 11.90 5.00
N ARG A 153 -4.20 10.92 4.96
CA ARG A 153 -5.11 10.61 6.07
C ARG A 153 -4.38 10.25 7.36
N LYS A 154 -3.29 9.49 7.27
CA LYS A 154 -2.47 9.16 8.46
C LYS A 154 -1.84 10.40 9.09
N ILE A 155 -1.45 11.38 8.27
CA ILE A 155 -0.97 12.68 8.78
C ILE A 155 -2.11 13.47 9.40
N GLU A 156 -3.28 13.50 8.77
CA GLU A 156 -4.46 14.19 9.31
C GLU A 156 -4.91 13.61 10.65
N HIS A 157 -4.92 12.28 10.79
CA HIS A 157 -5.24 11.60 12.06
C HIS A 157 -4.26 11.94 13.18
N LEU A 158 -3.02 12.33 12.86
CA LEU A 158 -2.07 12.84 13.84
C LEU A 158 -2.28 14.33 14.14
N LYS A 159 -2.58 15.13 13.11
CA LYS A 159 -2.73 16.59 13.24
C LYS A 159 -4.02 17.00 13.92
N ILE A 160 -5.16 16.42 13.51
CA ILE A 160 -6.49 16.84 13.97
C ILE A 160 -6.61 16.77 15.50
N PRO A 161 -6.21 15.69 16.20
CA PRO A 161 -6.27 15.65 17.65
C PRO A 161 -5.38 16.67 18.38
N ILE A 162 -4.37 17.22 17.69
CA ILE A 162 -3.46 18.24 18.24
C ILE A 162 -4.03 19.64 18.04
N ILE A 163 -4.62 19.92 16.87
CA ILE A 163 -5.04 21.28 16.50
C ILE A 163 -6.53 21.56 16.74
N SER A 164 -7.33 20.51 16.87
CA SER A 164 -8.79 20.60 17.03
C SER A 164 -9.23 19.91 18.30
N ASN A 165 -10.27 20.47 18.95
CA ASN A 165 -10.90 19.81 20.08
C ASN A 165 -11.84 18.69 19.59
N VAL A 166 -11.30 17.48 19.47
CA VAL A 166 -12.04 16.27 19.10
C VAL A 166 -12.23 15.30 20.27
N GLN A 167 -11.89 15.73 21.48
CA GLN A 167 -12.14 14.94 22.68
C GLN A 167 -13.64 14.90 22.99
N HIS A 168 -14.09 13.79 23.57
CA HIS A 168 -15.48 13.67 23.98
C HIS A 168 -15.82 14.75 25.02
N ILE A 169 -16.95 15.43 24.85
CA ILE A 169 -17.34 16.59 25.67
C ILE A 169 -17.54 16.20 27.15
N LYS A 170 -17.99 14.97 27.41
CA LYS A 170 -18.23 14.45 28.76
C LYS A 170 -17.14 13.46 29.18
N ASN A 171 -16.58 13.63 30.38
CA ASN A 171 -15.74 12.62 31.01
C ASN A 171 -16.58 11.77 31.97
N TYR A 172 -16.83 10.50 31.63
CA TYR A 172 -17.61 9.62 32.51
C TYR A 172 -16.83 9.16 33.75
N PHE A 173 -15.52 9.40 33.83
CA PHE A 173 -14.78 9.18 35.07
C PHE A 173 -15.22 10.15 36.18
N ASP A 174 -15.86 11.28 35.86
CA ASP A 174 -16.42 12.21 36.86
C ASP A 174 -17.59 11.59 37.65
N ASP A 175 -18.24 10.57 37.07
CA ASP A 175 -19.32 9.81 37.70
C ASP A 175 -18.77 8.71 38.66
N ILE A 176 -17.45 8.51 38.72
CA ILE A 176 -16.77 7.52 39.57
C ILE A 176 -16.09 8.21 40.74
N LYS A 177 -16.43 7.79 41.97
CA LYS A 177 -15.77 8.27 43.19
C LYS A 177 -15.01 7.14 43.88
N LEU A 178 -13.71 7.34 44.07
CA LEU A 178 -12.90 6.48 44.94
C LEU A 178 -13.16 6.88 46.39
N ILE A 179 -13.50 5.91 47.25
CA ILE A 179 -13.70 6.16 48.68
C ILE A 179 -12.33 6.39 49.30
N HIS A 180 -12.12 7.60 49.83
CA HIS A 180 -10.87 7.94 50.50
C HIS A 180 -10.80 7.27 51.88
N HIS A 181 -9.70 6.58 52.14
CA HIS A 181 -9.36 6.06 53.46
C HIS A 181 -8.31 6.97 54.09
N SER A 182 -8.69 7.72 55.14
CA SER A 182 -7.81 8.72 55.78
C SER A 182 -6.68 8.12 56.62
N LEU A 183 -6.77 6.83 56.95
CA LEU A 183 -5.75 6.10 57.68
C LEU A 183 -5.35 4.85 56.86
N PRO A 184 -4.35 4.96 55.97
CA PRO A 184 -3.89 3.82 55.18
C PRO A 184 -3.21 2.76 56.07
N GLU A 185 -3.44 1.50 55.74
CA GLU A 185 -2.82 0.33 56.40
C GLU A 185 -1.55 -0.14 55.66
N VAL A 186 -1.10 0.63 54.67
CA VAL A 186 0.05 0.31 53.79
C VAL A 186 0.98 1.50 53.70
N GLU A 187 2.29 1.24 53.67
CA GLU A 187 3.30 2.25 53.37
C GLU A 187 3.33 2.55 51.87
N LEU A 188 3.70 3.78 51.49
CA LEU A 188 3.75 4.18 50.08
C LEU A 188 4.76 3.34 49.28
N ASP A 189 5.89 3.01 49.89
CA ASP A 189 6.98 2.24 49.26
C ASP A 189 6.61 0.76 49.07
N ASP A 190 5.56 0.27 49.75
CA ASP A 190 5.06 -1.10 49.63
C ASP A 190 4.03 -1.27 48.50
N ILE A 191 3.63 -0.18 47.82
CA ILE A 191 2.65 -0.23 46.75
C ILE A 191 3.29 -0.80 45.47
N ASP A 192 3.01 -2.09 45.20
CA ASP A 192 3.35 -2.74 43.94
C ASP A 192 2.21 -2.59 42.92
N ILE A 193 2.45 -1.78 41.88
CA ILE A 193 1.54 -1.63 40.73
C ILE A 193 1.90 -2.58 39.57
N SER A 194 2.91 -3.44 39.71
CA SER A 194 3.27 -4.38 38.67
C SER A 194 2.17 -5.43 38.46
N THR A 195 2.08 -5.95 37.24
CA THR A 195 1.09 -6.98 36.91
C THR A 195 1.57 -7.88 35.79
N MET A 196 0.81 -8.91 35.48
CA MET A 196 1.07 -9.82 34.36
C MET A 196 0.17 -9.46 33.18
N PHE A 197 0.78 -9.20 32.03
CA PHE A 197 0.08 -9.14 30.75
C PHE A 197 0.41 -10.40 29.96
N PHE A 198 -0.54 -11.33 29.92
CA PHE A 198 -0.32 -12.70 29.46
C PHE A 198 0.85 -13.35 30.21
N ASN A 199 1.94 -13.66 29.51
CA ASN A 199 3.14 -14.31 30.04
C ASN A 199 4.29 -13.34 30.36
N LYS A 200 4.06 -12.03 30.31
CA LYS A 200 5.07 -11.00 30.57
C LYS A 200 4.71 -10.15 31.79
N LYS A 201 5.70 -9.88 32.65
CA LYS A 201 5.55 -8.96 33.78
C LYS A 201 5.78 -7.53 33.30
N ILE A 202 4.84 -6.63 33.62
CA ILE A 202 4.93 -5.19 33.34
C ILE A 202 4.97 -4.41 34.64
N SER A 203 5.59 -3.22 34.62
CA SER A 203 5.78 -2.41 35.82
C SER A 203 4.52 -1.68 36.28
N ALA A 204 3.54 -1.47 35.39
CA ALA A 204 2.27 -0.81 35.69
C ALA A 204 1.17 -1.31 34.74
N PRO A 205 -0.12 -1.28 35.13
CA PRO A 205 -1.26 -1.68 34.28
C PRO A 205 -1.61 -0.58 33.27
N ILE A 206 -0.62 -0.08 32.54
CA ILE A 206 -0.73 1.03 31.60
C ILE A 206 -0.31 0.54 30.20
N CYS A 207 -1.05 0.99 29.19
CA CYS A 207 -0.79 0.68 27.79
C CYS A 207 -0.82 1.96 26.96
N ILE A 208 0.25 2.18 26.16
CA ILE A 208 0.21 3.16 25.08
C ILE A 208 -0.64 2.56 23.95
N SER A 209 -1.86 3.06 23.80
CA SER A 209 -2.81 2.55 22.81
C SER A 209 -2.37 2.80 21.36
N ALA A 210 -2.99 2.09 20.41
CA ALA A 210 -2.71 2.21 18.98
C ALA A 210 -2.95 3.64 18.46
N ILE A 211 -1.90 4.30 17.94
CA ILE A 211 -1.98 5.65 17.36
C ILE A 211 -1.65 5.64 15.87
N THR A 212 -0.43 5.21 15.48
CA THR A 212 0.07 5.45 14.13
C THR A 212 1.08 4.41 13.62
N GLY A 213 1.56 4.64 12.42
CA GLY A 213 2.44 3.81 11.59
C GLY A 213 2.05 4.00 10.13
N GLY A 214 2.95 3.81 9.18
CA GLY A 214 2.68 4.01 7.75
C GLY A 214 3.32 5.24 7.09
N HIS A 215 4.11 6.02 7.83
CA HIS A 215 4.64 7.32 7.38
C HIS A 215 5.98 7.62 8.07
N PRO A 216 6.93 8.35 7.44
CA PRO A 216 8.20 8.74 8.07
C PRO A 216 8.06 9.42 9.45
N ILE A 217 7.15 10.39 9.57
CA ILE A 217 6.80 11.01 10.87
C ILE A 217 6.28 9.98 11.87
N SER A 218 5.42 9.04 11.44
CA SER A 218 4.95 7.95 12.31
C SER A 218 6.09 7.04 12.78
N LYS A 219 7.12 6.80 11.97
CA LYS A 219 8.33 6.07 12.40
C LYS A 219 9.00 6.79 13.57
N ALA A 220 9.15 8.11 13.48
CA ALA A 220 9.75 8.91 14.56
C ALA A 220 8.90 8.86 15.84
N ILE A 221 7.57 9.00 15.73
CA ILE A 221 6.64 8.91 16.86
C ILE A 221 6.71 7.52 17.50
N ASN A 222 6.58 6.46 16.70
CA ASN A 222 6.63 5.08 17.19
C ASN A 222 7.97 4.79 17.88
N ARG A 223 9.10 5.32 17.39
CA ARG A 223 10.39 5.19 18.06
C ARG A 223 10.38 5.82 19.45
N ILE A 224 9.85 7.04 19.58
CA ILE A 224 9.82 7.78 20.86
C ILE A 224 8.93 7.05 21.86
N LEU A 225 7.72 6.67 21.44
CA LEU A 225 6.77 5.97 22.30
C LEU A 225 7.28 4.59 22.71
N ALA A 226 7.89 3.85 21.79
CA ALA A 226 8.49 2.54 22.08
C ALA A 226 9.64 2.66 23.08
N LYS A 227 10.49 3.67 22.91
CA LYS A 227 11.59 3.92 23.85
C LYS A 227 11.06 4.20 25.27
N ALA A 228 10.07 5.09 25.39
CA ALA A 228 9.46 5.39 26.68
C ALA A 228 8.76 4.15 27.27
N ALA A 229 8.04 3.38 26.46
CA ALA A 229 7.39 2.16 26.93
C ALA A 229 8.40 1.09 27.41
N GLU A 230 9.54 0.95 26.74
CA GLU A 230 10.61 0.05 27.13
C GLU A 230 11.28 0.49 28.43
N GLU A 231 11.59 1.80 28.57
CA GLU A 231 12.20 2.37 29.79
C GLU A 231 11.29 2.18 31.02
N GLU A 232 9.98 2.36 30.85
CA GLU A 232 8.98 2.18 31.92
C GLU A 232 8.50 0.72 32.07
N ASN A 233 8.90 -0.17 31.15
CA ASN A 233 8.44 -1.56 31.04
C ASN A 233 6.89 -1.69 31.09
N ILE A 234 6.23 -0.95 30.21
CA ILE A 234 4.76 -0.93 30.02
C ILE A 234 4.37 -1.41 28.62
N ILE A 235 3.08 -1.66 28.40
CA ILE A 235 2.57 -2.19 27.13
C ILE A 235 2.55 -1.10 26.06
N MET A 236 2.85 -1.46 24.81
CA MET A 236 2.62 -0.59 23.65
C MET A 236 1.83 -1.30 22.56
N SER A 237 0.87 -0.61 21.94
CA SER A 237 0.20 -1.05 20.72
C SER A 237 0.57 -0.18 19.53
N VAL A 238 0.78 -0.79 18.37
CA VAL A 238 0.99 -0.05 17.12
C VAL A 238 -0.33 0.33 16.46
N GLY A 239 -0.32 1.36 15.61
CA GLY A 239 -1.46 1.66 14.75
C GLY A 239 -1.75 0.53 13.74
N SER A 240 -2.88 0.62 13.03
CA SER A 240 -3.25 -0.39 12.03
C SER A 240 -2.13 -0.65 11.02
N GLN A 241 -1.73 -1.92 10.95
CA GLN A 241 -0.66 -2.43 10.09
C GLN A 241 -1.10 -2.68 8.64
N ARG A 242 -2.36 -2.38 8.32
CA ARG A 242 -2.92 -2.49 6.96
C ARG A 242 -1.98 -1.92 5.89
N ILE A 243 -1.47 -0.71 6.11
CA ILE A 243 -0.58 -0.05 5.13
C ILE A 243 0.77 -0.75 5.01
N GLY A 244 1.24 -1.42 6.07
CA GLY A 244 2.47 -2.21 6.02
C GLY A 244 2.33 -3.45 5.14
N LEU A 245 1.11 -3.98 5.00
CA LEU A 245 0.79 -5.06 4.06
C LEU A 245 0.61 -4.53 2.63
N GLU A 246 -0.01 -3.35 2.46
CA GLU A 246 -0.28 -2.76 1.14
C GLU A 246 0.99 -2.12 0.51
N ASP A 247 1.88 -1.54 1.32
CA ASP A 247 3.11 -0.86 0.91
C ASP A 247 4.33 -1.25 1.78
N PRO A 248 5.23 -2.10 1.26
CA PRO A 248 6.43 -2.54 1.96
C PRO A 248 7.37 -1.40 2.40
N SER A 249 7.34 -0.24 1.72
CA SER A 249 8.18 0.91 2.09
C SER A 249 7.83 1.47 3.48
N THR A 250 6.63 1.20 3.96
CA THR A 250 6.12 1.70 5.23
C THR A 250 6.35 0.77 6.42
N ILE A 251 6.71 -0.50 6.18
CA ILE A 251 6.96 -1.53 7.20
C ILE A 251 7.92 -1.05 8.29
N GLU A 252 8.94 -0.30 7.86
CA GLU A 252 9.99 0.22 8.71
C GLU A 252 9.48 1.19 9.79
N SER A 253 8.31 1.80 9.58
CA SER A 253 7.64 2.63 10.60
C SER A 253 6.99 1.84 11.73
N PHE A 254 6.83 0.52 11.56
CA PHE A 254 6.32 -0.41 12.56
C PHE A 254 7.46 -1.21 13.20
N LYS A 255 8.37 -1.77 12.38
CA LYS A 255 9.53 -2.56 12.84
C LYS A 255 10.38 -1.82 13.88
N ILE A 256 10.51 -0.50 13.74
CA ILE A 256 11.24 0.35 14.68
C ILE A 256 10.81 0.18 16.13
N VAL A 257 9.54 -0.19 16.39
CA VAL A 257 9.03 -0.44 17.73
C VAL A 257 9.78 -1.60 18.37
N ARG A 258 9.94 -2.72 17.66
CA ARG A 258 10.61 -3.90 18.21
C ARG A 258 12.13 -3.79 18.24
N GLU A 259 12.70 -2.94 17.38
CA GLU A 259 14.12 -2.60 17.42
C GLU A 259 14.50 -1.83 18.70
N VAL A 260 13.61 -0.98 19.18
CA VAL A 260 13.86 -0.10 20.34
C VAL A 260 13.26 -0.67 21.63
N ALA A 261 12.20 -1.46 21.52
CA ALA A 261 11.48 -2.06 22.65
C ALA A 261 11.43 -3.60 22.54
N PRO A 262 12.58 -4.28 22.70
CA PRO A 262 12.69 -5.73 22.49
C PRO A 262 12.00 -6.54 23.59
N ASN A 263 11.82 -6.01 24.81
CA ASN A 263 11.40 -6.81 25.96
C ASN A 263 9.91 -6.66 26.29
N ILE A 264 9.36 -5.46 26.16
CA ILE A 264 7.97 -5.20 26.53
C ILE A 264 6.95 -5.99 25.69
N PRO A 265 5.71 -6.16 26.20
CA PRO A 265 4.61 -6.61 25.37
C PRO A 265 4.29 -5.60 24.26
N VAL A 266 4.26 -6.06 23.01
CA VAL A 266 3.79 -5.26 21.88
C VAL A 266 2.52 -5.87 21.29
N ILE A 267 1.49 -5.03 21.17
CA ILE A 267 0.21 -5.38 20.57
C ILE A 267 0.20 -4.94 19.11
N GLY A 268 0.21 -5.90 18.18
CA GLY A 268 -0.03 -5.66 16.75
C GLY A 268 -1.50 -5.26 16.51
N ASN A 269 -1.81 -4.67 15.36
CA ASN A 269 -3.14 -4.09 15.14
C ASN A 269 -3.60 -4.21 13.69
N ILE A 270 -4.79 -4.75 13.48
CA ILE A 270 -5.43 -4.83 12.16
C ILE A 270 -6.94 -4.56 12.29
N GLY A 271 -7.56 -4.03 11.25
CA GLY A 271 -9.00 -3.72 11.26
C GLY A 271 -9.84 -4.92 10.86
N ILE A 272 -11.02 -5.04 11.48
CA ILE A 272 -11.98 -6.12 11.15
C ILE A 272 -12.38 -6.08 9.66
N GLY A 273 -12.47 -4.89 9.06
CA GLY A 273 -12.78 -4.72 7.64
C GLY A 273 -11.69 -5.28 6.70
N GLN A 274 -10.44 -5.36 7.15
CA GLN A 274 -9.38 -6.04 6.39
C GLN A 274 -9.54 -7.55 6.52
N ILE A 275 -9.74 -8.05 7.74
CA ILE A 275 -9.91 -9.49 7.98
C ILE A 275 -11.08 -10.07 7.18
N ASN A 276 -12.18 -9.33 7.07
CA ASN A 276 -13.36 -9.76 6.31
C ASN A 276 -13.22 -9.59 4.79
N SER A 277 -12.12 -9.02 4.30
CA SER A 277 -11.91 -8.87 2.87
C SER A 277 -11.60 -10.21 2.21
N SER A 278 -12.17 -10.47 1.04
CA SER A 278 -11.89 -11.68 0.25
C SER A 278 -10.42 -11.80 -0.17
N THR A 279 -9.66 -10.71 -0.12
CA THR A 279 -8.23 -10.70 -0.46
C THR A 279 -7.32 -10.95 0.73
N PHE A 280 -7.83 -10.84 1.97
CA PHE A 280 -7.03 -11.01 3.17
C PHE A 280 -6.88 -12.49 3.52
N LYS A 281 -5.65 -12.92 3.72
CA LYS A 281 -5.30 -14.33 3.96
C LYS A 281 -4.64 -14.50 5.32
N LYS A 282 -4.51 -15.77 5.72
CA LYS A 282 -3.80 -16.15 6.94
C LYS A 282 -2.36 -15.64 6.93
N GLU A 283 -1.70 -15.65 5.77
CA GLU A 283 -0.34 -15.18 5.60
C GLU A 283 -0.21 -13.68 5.93
N ASP A 284 -1.20 -12.87 5.56
CA ASP A 284 -1.22 -11.43 5.86
C ASP A 284 -1.33 -11.17 7.37
N PHE A 285 -2.08 -12.01 8.08
CA PHE A 285 -2.17 -11.95 9.55
C PHE A 285 -0.85 -12.34 10.21
N ILE A 286 -0.18 -13.38 9.69
CA ILE A 286 1.16 -13.78 10.15
C ILE A 286 2.17 -12.66 9.86
N GLU A 287 2.10 -12.02 8.71
CA GLU A 287 2.97 -10.89 8.37
C GLU A 287 2.76 -9.71 9.33
N CYS A 288 1.51 -9.42 9.73
CA CYS A 288 1.26 -8.45 10.80
C CYS A 288 1.95 -8.84 12.12
N ILE A 289 1.88 -10.11 12.53
CA ILE A 289 2.55 -10.59 13.75
C ILE A 289 4.06 -10.39 13.62
N GLU A 290 4.67 -10.88 12.54
CA GLU A 290 6.12 -10.85 12.33
C GLU A 290 6.67 -9.41 12.18
N MET A 291 5.89 -8.51 11.59
CA MET A 291 6.27 -7.11 11.36
C MET A 291 6.67 -6.39 12.65
N VAL A 292 6.08 -6.74 13.79
CA VAL A 292 6.43 -6.15 15.10
C VAL A 292 6.80 -7.21 16.15
N LYS A 293 6.91 -8.47 15.72
CA LYS A 293 6.99 -9.65 16.61
C LYS A 293 5.96 -9.54 17.73
N ALA A 294 4.69 -9.37 17.34
CA ALA A 294 3.61 -9.07 18.26
C ALA A 294 3.44 -10.18 19.31
N ASP A 295 3.25 -9.78 20.56
CA ASP A 295 2.88 -10.71 21.64
C ASP A 295 1.37 -11.01 21.59
N VAL A 296 0.57 -10.04 21.13
CA VAL A 296 -0.88 -10.11 20.98
C VAL A 296 -1.30 -9.33 19.75
N MET A 297 -2.38 -9.75 19.07
CA MET A 297 -2.99 -8.99 17.98
C MET A 297 -4.32 -8.38 18.42
N ALA A 298 -4.46 -7.06 18.25
CA ALA A 298 -5.73 -6.35 18.37
C ALA A 298 -6.46 -6.34 17.03
N ILE A 299 -7.75 -6.69 17.06
CA ILE A 299 -8.68 -6.53 15.94
C ILE A 299 -9.59 -5.36 16.26
N HIS A 300 -9.41 -4.23 15.58
CA HIS A 300 -10.19 -3.03 15.88
C HIS A 300 -11.50 -2.97 15.10
N PHE A 301 -12.52 -2.41 15.77
CA PHE A 301 -13.83 -2.14 15.20
C PHE A 301 -14.01 -0.63 15.09
N ASN A 302 -14.19 -0.14 13.87
CA ASN A 302 -14.28 1.29 13.58
C ASN A 302 -15.42 1.60 12.61
N ALA A 303 -16.54 0.86 12.70
CA ALA A 303 -17.69 0.95 11.80
C ALA A 303 -18.19 2.39 11.56
N LEU A 304 -18.41 3.15 12.63
CA LEU A 304 -18.85 4.54 12.52
C LEU A 304 -17.80 5.42 11.84
N HIS A 305 -16.51 5.20 12.14
CA HIS A 305 -15.42 5.94 11.52
C HIS A 305 -15.36 5.65 10.01
N GLU A 306 -15.51 4.38 9.60
CA GLU A 306 -15.58 4.02 8.18
C GLU A 306 -16.85 4.60 7.51
N LEU A 307 -17.98 4.69 8.21
CA LEU A 307 -19.22 5.23 7.66
C LEU A 307 -19.13 6.72 7.31
N VAL A 308 -18.50 7.54 8.16
CA VAL A 308 -18.45 9.00 7.98
C VAL A 308 -17.28 9.47 7.12
N GLN A 309 -16.36 8.57 6.81
CA GLN A 309 -15.13 8.86 6.08
C GLN A 309 -15.36 8.74 4.57
N SER A 310 -14.86 9.70 3.79
CA SER A 310 -15.13 9.84 2.35
C SER A 310 -14.84 8.58 1.51
N ASN A 311 -13.93 7.70 1.96
CA ASN A 311 -13.55 6.43 1.32
C ASN A 311 -13.50 5.27 2.35
N GLY A 312 -14.39 5.26 3.34
CA GLY A 312 -14.40 4.19 4.32
C GLY A 312 -15.04 2.88 3.84
N ASN A 313 -14.57 1.78 4.40
CA ASN A 313 -15.09 0.44 4.09
C ASN A 313 -16.25 0.10 5.05
N ILE A 314 -17.48 0.21 4.54
CA ILE A 314 -18.71 -0.12 5.28
C ILE A 314 -19.14 -1.59 5.13
N SER A 315 -18.34 -2.43 4.47
CA SER A 315 -18.64 -3.86 4.29
C SER A 315 -18.43 -4.63 5.60
N LEU A 316 -19.42 -4.55 6.48
CA LEU A 316 -19.52 -5.32 7.73
C LEU A 316 -20.44 -6.54 7.61
N VAL A 317 -20.88 -6.88 6.38
CA VAL A 317 -21.91 -7.89 6.15
C VAL A 317 -21.40 -9.31 6.44
N HIS A 318 -21.92 -9.85 7.56
CA HIS A 318 -22.13 -11.25 7.96
C HIS A 318 -21.14 -12.35 7.52
N GLN A 319 -20.25 -12.76 8.44
CA GLN A 319 -19.76 -14.16 8.53
C GLN A 319 -19.54 -14.67 9.97
N TRP A 320 -20.00 -13.98 11.02
CA TRP A 320 -19.63 -14.31 12.42
C TRP A 320 -20.81 -14.47 13.41
N LEU A 321 -22.04 -14.63 12.90
CA LEU A 321 -23.17 -15.22 13.65
C LEU A 321 -23.57 -16.52 12.94
#